data_AF-A0AA35R0K2-F1
#
_entry.id   AF-A0AA35R0K2-F1
#
_cell.length_a   1.000
_cell.length_b   1.000
_cell.length_c   1.000
_cell.angle_alpha   90.00
_cell.angle_beta   90.00
_cell.angle_gamma   90.00
#
_symmetry.space_group_name_H-M   'P 1'
#
loop_
_entity.id
_entity.type
_entity.pdbx_description
1 polymer ?
#
loop_
_entity_poly.entity_id
_entity_poly.type
_entity_poly.pdbx_seq_one_letter_code
_entity_poly.pdbx_strand_id
1 'polypeptide(L)'
;MTFVRVIEVDGRLQICTRDKEVTNIYEMFHTRSMLHRRAYQHKTSNIIEEMITEALVAANDHLLIPGKDGEKVKMSEAIKDPVAFTRLTDQVLQQIQLSDDPNLQQAKDILAKVEKRRLYKHVGQTQAQKPLTKADGARICSEMIDSLSPDDPELDGLPPLSKDDIIVLIATFDYGKKAENPIDQVRFYTKETPHKAKRVRKDQVSQMLPPTFREQQIRVFCRKDDKPSLDAAWKYFTKWCSKQKCVTPTGSGALDDTPNSAGDTTLTTSPYIAPVNPETSRTPVNSRVVRNLF
;
A
#
# COMPACT_ATOMS: atom_id res chain seq x y z
N MET A 1 -28.66 7.01 -8.83
CA MET A 1 -28.08 8.23 -9.44
C MET A 1 -29.14 9.34 -9.51
N THR A 2 -29.52 9.91 -8.37
CA THR A 2 -30.71 10.80 -8.27
C THR A 2 -30.35 12.30 -8.27
N PHE A 3 -29.08 12.64 -8.07
CA PHE A 3 -28.60 14.01 -7.81
C PHE A 3 -27.60 14.52 -8.86
N VAL A 4 -27.79 14.10 -10.11
CA VAL A 4 -26.90 14.41 -11.22
C VAL A 4 -27.69 15.09 -12.34
N ARG A 5 -27.10 16.13 -12.95
CA ARG A 5 -27.65 16.85 -14.11
C ARG A 5 -26.56 17.10 -15.14
N VAL A 6 -26.97 17.39 -16.37
CA VAL A 6 -26.08 17.90 -17.42
C VAL A 6 -26.34 19.40 -17.56
N ILE A 7 -25.28 20.21 -17.45
CA ILE A 7 -25.35 21.68 -17.52
C ILE A 7 -24.24 22.16 -18.45
N GLU A 8 -24.53 23.17 -19.26
CA GLU A 8 -23.53 23.81 -20.11
C GLU A 8 -22.56 24.67 -19.29
N VAL A 9 -21.26 24.44 -19.48
CA VAL A 9 -20.17 25.14 -18.81
C VAL A 9 -19.07 25.38 -19.83
N ASP A 10 -18.73 26.65 -20.07
CA ASP A 10 -17.67 27.06 -21.00
C ASP A 10 -17.88 26.47 -22.42
N GLY A 11 -19.13 26.48 -22.90
CA GLY A 11 -19.51 25.95 -24.23
C GLY A 11 -19.53 24.42 -24.34
N ARG A 12 -19.47 23.70 -23.21
CA ARG A 12 -19.51 22.23 -23.17
C ARG A 12 -20.53 21.72 -22.16
N LEU A 13 -21.30 20.71 -22.55
CA LEU A 13 -22.18 20.00 -21.62
C LEU A 13 -21.35 19.18 -20.63
N GLN A 14 -21.51 19.44 -19.34
CA GLN A 14 -20.77 18.77 -18.26
C GLN A 14 -21.74 18.14 -17.26
N ILE A 15 -21.34 17.00 -16.70
CA ILE A 15 -22.02 16.37 -15.57
C ILE A 15 -21.81 17.25 -14.34
N CYS A 16 -22.91 17.66 -13.72
CA CYS A 16 -22.94 18.48 -12.51
C CYS A 16 -23.68 17.74 -11.40
N THR A 17 -23.10 17.75 -10.19
CA THR A 17 -23.68 17.08 -9.02
C THR A 17 -24.39 18.09 -8.13
N ARG A 18 -25.40 17.63 -7.41
CA ARG A 18 -26.04 18.44 -6.38
C ARG A 18 -25.04 18.91 -5.31
N ASP A 19 -25.07 20.19 -4.94
CA ASP A 19 -24.13 20.77 -3.98
C ASP A 19 -24.08 20.08 -2.61
N LYS A 20 -25.21 19.61 -2.07
CA LYS A 20 -25.27 18.85 -0.81
C LYS A 20 -24.47 17.53 -0.83
N GLU A 21 -24.14 17.03 -2.02
CA GLU A 21 -23.38 15.77 -2.19
C GLU A 21 -21.86 16.01 -2.14
N VAL A 22 -21.39 17.26 -1.98
CA VAL A 22 -19.95 17.56 -1.96
C VAL A 22 -19.19 16.70 -0.94
N THR A 23 -19.77 16.50 0.25
CA THR A 23 -19.19 15.63 1.29
C THR A 23 -19.11 14.18 0.82
N ASN A 24 -20.15 13.67 0.15
CA ASN A 24 -20.16 12.29 -0.38
C ASN A 24 -19.07 12.09 -1.44
N ILE A 25 -18.76 13.11 -2.25
CA ILE A 25 -17.66 13.03 -3.23
C ILE A 25 -16.30 13.04 -2.51
N TYR A 26 -16.13 13.84 -1.46
CA TYR A 26 -14.92 13.76 -0.62
C TYR A 26 -14.77 12.38 0.02
N GLU A 27 -15.85 11.80 0.56
CA GLU A 27 -15.88 10.46 1.12
C GLU A 27 -15.51 9.41 0.06
N MET A 28 -15.99 9.53 -1.18
CA MET A 28 -15.60 8.64 -2.29
C MET A 28 -14.08 8.60 -2.48
N PHE A 29 -13.40 9.75 -2.50
CA PHE A 29 -11.94 9.80 -2.62
C PHE A 29 -11.21 9.35 -1.36
N HIS A 30 -11.80 9.61 -0.18
CA HIS A 30 -11.28 9.08 1.08
C HIS A 30 -11.33 7.54 1.09
N THR A 31 -12.45 6.93 0.69
CA THR A 31 -12.61 5.48 0.54
C THR A 31 -11.60 4.94 -0.47
N ARG A 32 -11.41 5.59 -1.63
CA ARG A 32 -10.37 5.19 -2.60
C ARG A 32 -8.99 5.16 -1.93
N SER A 33 -8.61 6.23 -1.24
CA SER A 33 -7.32 6.31 -0.55
C SER A 33 -7.17 5.20 0.51
N MET A 34 -8.22 4.93 1.29
CA MET A 34 -8.24 3.82 2.25
C MET A 34 -8.04 2.45 1.61
N LEU A 35 -8.71 2.18 0.48
CA LEU A 35 -8.56 0.92 -0.26
C LEU A 35 -7.12 0.75 -0.76
N HIS A 36 -6.51 1.81 -1.28
CA HIS A 36 -5.10 1.79 -1.66
C HIS A 36 -4.20 1.51 -0.46
N ARG A 37 -4.42 2.18 0.68
CA ARG A 37 -3.58 2.01 1.87
C ARG A 37 -3.69 0.62 2.49
N ARG A 38 -4.90 0.06 2.55
CA ARG A 38 -5.17 -1.20 3.26
C ARG A 38 -5.02 -2.44 2.40
N ALA A 39 -5.29 -2.35 1.10
CA ALA A 39 -5.33 -3.51 0.22
C ALA A 39 -4.37 -3.36 -0.97
N TYR A 40 -4.62 -2.41 -1.88
CA TYR A 40 -3.93 -2.39 -3.18
C TYR A 40 -2.45 -2.07 -3.08
N GLN A 41 -2.04 -1.32 -2.07
CA GLN A 41 -0.63 -1.05 -1.78
C GLN A 41 -0.26 -1.58 -0.40
N HIS A 42 -0.82 -2.71 0.02
CA HIS A 42 -0.35 -3.39 1.22
C HIS A 42 1.10 -3.84 1.02
N LYS A 43 1.96 -3.65 2.02
CA LYS A 43 3.41 -3.90 1.90
C LYS A 43 3.73 -5.32 1.43
N THR A 44 2.97 -6.31 1.90
CA THR A 44 3.15 -7.70 1.51
C THR A 44 2.62 -7.99 0.10
N SER A 45 1.59 -7.28 -0.35
CA SER A 45 1.12 -7.41 -1.74
C SER A 45 2.16 -6.83 -2.69
N ASN A 46 2.67 -5.63 -2.40
CA ASN A 46 3.69 -4.98 -3.23
C ASN A 46 4.96 -5.82 -3.36
N ILE A 47 5.42 -6.48 -2.28
CA ILE A 47 6.63 -7.31 -2.37
C ILE A 47 6.40 -8.62 -3.12
N ILE A 48 5.18 -9.16 -3.09
CA ILE A 48 4.80 -10.31 -3.93
C ILE A 48 4.76 -9.89 -5.40
N GLU A 49 4.18 -8.73 -5.71
CA GLU A 49 4.18 -8.17 -7.06
C GLU A 49 5.60 -7.97 -7.59
N GLU A 50 6.52 -7.46 -6.76
CA GLU A 50 7.94 -7.34 -7.11
C GLU A 50 8.57 -8.70 -7.41
N MET A 51 8.36 -9.70 -6.53
CA MET A 51 8.86 -11.07 -6.76
C MET A 51 8.30 -11.70 -8.03
N ILE A 52 7.01 -11.54 -8.30
CA ILE A 52 6.39 -12.03 -9.55
C ILE A 52 6.99 -11.29 -10.75
N THR A 53 7.19 -9.98 -10.66
CA THR A 53 7.82 -9.19 -11.72
C THR A 53 9.23 -9.67 -12.01
N GLU A 54 10.03 -9.96 -10.99
CA GLU A 54 11.37 -10.53 -11.15
C GLU A 54 11.34 -11.91 -11.82
N ALA A 55 10.39 -12.77 -11.44
CA ALA A 55 10.22 -14.07 -12.10
C ALA A 55 9.85 -13.90 -13.59
N LEU A 56 8.95 -12.97 -13.91
CA LEU A 56 8.56 -12.67 -15.29
C LEU A 56 9.72 -12.09 -16.10
N VAL A 57 10.55 -11.22 -15.51
CA VAL A 57 11.76 -10.68 -16.14
C VAL A 57 12.75 -11.79 -16.43
N ALA A 58 13.01 -12.68 -15.46
CA ALA A 58 13.90 -13.84 -15.63
C ALA A 58 13.39 -14.82 -16.70
N ALA A 59 12.07 -14.93 -16.89
CA ALA A 59 11.46 -15.80 -17.90
C ALA A 59 11.32 -15.16 -19.29
N ASN A 60 11.49 -13.83 -19.42
CA ASN A 60 11.08 -13.07 -20.60
C ASN A 60 11.73 -13.53 -21.92
N ASP A 61 12.99 -13.95 -21.86
CA ASP A 61 13.75 -14.37 -23.05
C ASP A 61 13.55 -15.85 -23.41
N HIS A 62 12.87 -16.62 -22.54
CA HIS A 62 12.75 -18.07 -22.65
C HIS A 62 11.30 -18.52 -22.88
N LEU A 63 10.33 -17.85 -22.27
CA LEU A 63 8.90 -18.13 -22.47
C LEU A 63 8.32 -17.22 -23.56
N LEU A 64 8.23 -17.75 -24.78
CA LEU A 64 7.70 -17.02 -25.92
C LEU A 64 6.20 -17.28 -26.12
N ILE A 65 5.47 -16.23 -26.48
CA ILE A 65 4.03 -16.26 -26.72
C ILE A 65 3.79 -16.32 -28.22
N PRO A 66 2.99 -17.28 -28.73
CA PRO A 66 2.67 -17.33 -30.14
C PRO A 66 1.67 -16.22 -30.49
N GLY A 67 2.08 -15.36 -31.41
CA GLY A 67 1.35 -14.23 -31.95
C GLY A 67 0.78 -14.49 -33.34
N LYS A 68 0.71 -13.43 -34.14
CA LYS A 68 0.16 -13.44 -35.49
C LYS A 68 1.01 -14.33 -36.41
N ASP A 69 0.34 -15.09 -37.28
CA ASP A 69 0.98 -15.97 -38.27
C ASP A 69 1.89 -17.06 -37.66
N GLY A 70 1.78 -17.30 -36.34
CA GLY A 70 2.59 -18.25 -35.60
C GLY A 70 3.94 -17.70 -35.10
N GLU A 71 4.24 -16.43 -35.37
CA GLU A 71 5.45 -15.76 -34.88
C GLU A 71 5.48 -15.75 -33.35
N LYS A 72 6.61 -16.12 -32.77
CA LYS A 72 6.77 -16.18 -31.31
C LYS A 72 7.44 -14.91 -30.81
N VAL A 73 6.80 -14.21 -29.89
CA VAL A 73 7.30 -12.95 -29.31
C VAL A 73 7.56 -13.09 -27.82
N LYS A 74 8.44 -12.24 -27.27
CA LYS A 74 8.67 -12.19 -25.83
C LYS A 74 7.45 -11.63 -25.11
N MET A 75 7.31 -11.94 -23.82
CA MET A 75 6.23 -11.39 -22.98
C MET A 75 6.21 -9.85 -23.01
N SER A 76 7.38 -9.22 -22.90
CA SER A 76 7.52 -7.75 -22.95
C SER A 76 7.18 -7.12 -24.30
N GLU A 77 7.16 -7.91 -25.38
CA GLU A 77 6.87 -7.48 -26.74
C GLU A 77 5.43 -7.78 -27.17
N ALA A 78 4.72 -8.62 -26.42
CA ALA A 78 3.35 -9.03 -26.71
C ALA A 78 2.39 -7.84 -26.89
N ILE A 79 2.65 -6.69 -26.26
CA ILE A 79 1.82 -5.48 -26.42
C ILE A 79 1.74 -4.99 -27.88
N LYS A 80 2.75 -5.35 -28.70
CA LYS A 80 2.86 -4.94 -30.11
C LYS A 80 2.15 -5.91 -31.05
N ASP A 81 1.76 -7.08 -30.56
CA ASP A 81 1.04 -8.11 -31.32
C ASP A 81 -0.29 -8.43 -30.62
N PRO A 82 -1.45 -8.02 -31.18
CA PRO A 82 -2.74 -8.23 -30.53
C PRO A 82 -3.09 -9.70 -30.33
N VAL A 83 -2.61 -10.62 -31.19
CA VAL A 83 -2.85 -12.06 -31.02
C VAL A 83 -2.05 -12.58 -29.84
N ALA A 84 -0.77 -12.22 -29.74
CA ALA A 84 0.06 -12.59 -28.58
C ALA A 84 -0.51 -11.98 -27.29
N PHE A 85 -0.92 -10.71 -27.31
CA PHE A 85 -1.44 -10.01 -26.14
C PHE A 85 -2.70 -10.68 -25.57
N THR A 86 -3.62 -11.14 -26.42
CA THR A 86 -4.83 -11.85 -25.96
C THR A 86 -4.54 -13.18 -25.25
N ARG A 87 -3.36 -13.76 -25.49
CA ARG A 87 -2.91 -15.02 -24.88
C ARG A 87 -2.08 -14.80 -23.61
N LEU A 88 -1.54 -13.60 -23.42
CA LEU A 88 -0.80 -13.23 -22.23
C LEU A 88 -1.77 -12.96 -21.07
N THR A 89 -1.96 -13.96 -20.22
CA THR A 89 -2.81 -13.92 -19.03
C THR A 89 -2.04 -14.43 -17.81
N ASP A 90 -2.65 -14.42 -16.63
CA ASP A 90 -2.08 -14.96 -15.39
C ASP A 90 -1.64 -16.44 -15.51
N GLN A 91 -2.15 -17.18 -16.51
CA GLN A 91 -1.69 -18.54 -16.83
C GLN A 91 -0.18 -18.60 -17.10
N VAL A 92 0.46 -17.49 -17.48
CA VAL A 92 1.90 -17.40 -17.69
C VAL A 92 2.71 -17.88 -16.48
N LEU A 93 2.21 -17.67 -15.26
CA LEU A 93 2.87 -18.14 -14.04
C LEU A 93 2.90 -19.67 -14.00
N GLN A 94 1.78 -20.31 -14.33
CA GLN A 94 1.68 -21.78 -14.43
C GLN A 94 2.55 -22.32 -15.57
N GLN A 95 2.62 -21.61 -16.70
CA GLN A 95 3.49 -22.01 -17.82
C GLN A 95 4.96 -22.01 -17.42
N ILE A 96 5.43 -21.01 -16.66
CA ILE A 96 6.79 -20.99 -16.11
C ILE A 96 7.01 -22.18 -15.17
N GLN A 97 6.07 -22.43 -14.25
CA GLN A 97 6.21 -23.48 -13.23
C GLN A 97 6.24 -24.89 -13.83
N LEU A 98 5.43 -25.14 -14.86
CA LEU A 98 5.28 -26.45 -15.50
C LEU A 98 6.28 -26.68 -16.65
N SER A 99 7.07 -25.67 -17.04
CA SER A 99 8.05 -25.83 -18.09
C SER A 99 9.23 -26.69 -17.65
N ASP A 100 9.72 -27.52 -18.57
CA ASP A 100 10.94 -28.33 -18.44
C ASP A 100 12.21 -27.57 -18.91
N ASP A 101 12.08 -26.33 -19.40
CA ASP A 101 13.22 -25.53 -19.86
C ASP A 101 14.12 -25.13 -18.67
N PRO A 102 15.39 -25.58 -18.63
CA PRO A 102 16.31 -25.24 -17.54
C PRO A 102 16.60 -23.73 -17.44
N ASN A 103 16.43 -22.96 -18.52
CA ASN A 103 16.63 -21.51 -18.49
C ASN A 103 15.55 -20.78 -17.67
N LEU A 104 14.42 -21.44 -17.40
CA LEU A 104 13.36 -20.89 -16.55
C LEU A 104 13.56 -21.18 -15.06
N GLN A 105 14.65 -21.86 -14.67
CA GLN A 105 14.86 -22.29 -13.28
C GLN A 105 14.85 -21.12 -12.29
N GLN A 106 15.50 -20.00 -12.62
CA GLN A 106 15.50 -18.81 -11.76
C GLN A 106 14.09 -18.27 -11.51
N ALA A 107 13.27 -18.20 -12.56
CA ALA A 107 11.87 -17.75 -12.45
C ALA A 107 11.05 -18.74 -11.59
N LYS A 108 11.22 -20.04 -11.81
CA LYS A 108 10.58 -21.12 -11.03
C LYS A 108 10.93 -21.02 -9.55
N ASP A 109 12.20 -20.78 -9.22
CA ASP A 109 12.66 -20.65 -7.82
C ASP A 109 12.03 -19.45 -7.11
N ILE A 110 11.88 -18.32 -7.80
CA ILE A 110 11.22 -17.12 -7.26
C ILE A 110 9.73 -17.39 -7.02
N LEU A 111 9.03 -17.99 -7.98
CA LEU A 111 7.61 -18.35 -7.82
C LEU A 111 7.41 -19.36 -6.68
N ALA A 112 8.28 -20.37 -6.57
CA ALA A 112 8.23 -21.34 -5.48
C ALA A 112 8.45 -20.69 -4.10
N LYS A 113 9.28 -19.63 -4.01
CA LYS A 113 9.41 -18.83 -2.79
C LYS A 113 8.11 -18.10 -2.45
N VAL A 114 7.42 -17.52 -3.44
CA VAL A 114 6.12 -16.86 -3.24
C VAL A 114 5.09 -17.85 -2.71
N GLU A 115 4.95 -19.01 -3.35
CA GLU A 115 3.99 -20.06 -2.95
C GLU A 115 4.26 -20.60 -1.54
N LYS A 116 5.54 -20.80 -1.19
CA LYS A 116 5.97 -21.25 0.15
C LYS A 116 6.01 -20.12 1.18
N ARG A 117 5.52 -18.92 0.82
CA ARG A 117 5.53 -17.71 1.67
C ARG A 117 6.92 -17.29 2.16
N ARG A 118 7.98 -17.66 1.43
CA ARG A 118 9.38 -17.22 1.65
C ARG A 118 9.63 -15.89 0.96
N LEU A 119 8.90 -14.88 1.40
CA LEU A 119 8.92 -13.54 0.81
C LEU A 119 10.14 -12.74 1.29
N TYR A 120 10.59 -11.79 0.47
CA TYR A 120 11.56 -10.78 0.88
C TYR A 120 11.04 -10.00 2.10
N LYS A 121 11.94 -9.72 3.03
CA LYS A 121 11.57 -9.24 4.36
C LYS A 121 11.46 -7.74 4.38
N HIS A 122 10.35 -7.24 4.90
CA HIS A 122 10.17 -5.81 5.12
C HIS A 122 11.12 -5.34 6.24
N VAL A 123 12.02 -4.42 5.90
CA VAL A 123 13.00 -3.83 6.83
C VAL A 123 12.37 -2.65 7.54
N GLY A 124 11.72 -1.76 6.79
CA GLY A 124 11.11 -0.56 7.35
C GLY A 124 10.51 0.36 6.31
N GLN A 125 9.90 1.44 6.80
CA GLN A 125 9.33 2.47 5.94
C GLN A 125 9.45 3.87 6.52
N THR A 126 9.48 4.87 5.65
CA THR A 126 9.43 6.30 6.00
C THR A 126 8.56 7.07 5.01
N GLN A 127 8.18 8.30 5.34
CA GLN A 127 7.46 9.20 4.45
C GLN A 127 8.45 10.01 3.59
N ALA A 128 8.14 10.15 2.30
CA ALA A 128 8.92 11.00 1.42
C ALA A 128 8.59 12.48 1.67
N GLN A 129 9.63 13.31 1.82
CA GLN A 129 9.47 14.76 1.96
C GLN A 129 9.29 15.49 0.63
N LYS A 130 9.80 14.90 -0.43
CA LYS A 130 9.72 15.43 -1.79
C LYS A 130 8.99 14.42 -2.67
N PRO A 131 8.32 14.88 -3.74
CA PRO A 131 7.70 13.98 -4.70
C PRO A 131 8.74 13.02 -5.30
N LEU A 132 8.44 11.73 -5.28
CA LEU A 132 9.25 10.66 -5.86
C LEU A 132 8.48 9.94 -6.96
N THR A 133 9.21 9.24 -7.82
CA THR A 133 8.70 8.31 -8.83
C THR A 133 9.13 6.89 -8.50
N LYS A 134 8.58 5.87 -9.18
CA LYS A 134 9.05 4.48 -9.01
C LYS A 134 10.52 4.32 -9.38
N ALA A 135 10.99 5.05 -10.39
CA ALA A 135 12.39 5.00 -10.86
C ALA A 135 13.39 5.48 -9.80
N ASP A 136 12.96 6.31 -8.84
CA ASP A 136 13.81 6.75 -7.73
C ASP A 136 14.21 5.60 -6.79
N GLY A 137 13.51 4.46 -6.81
CA GLY A 137 13.83 3.31 -5.96
C GLY A 137 15.26 2.83 -6.13
N ALA A 138 15.74 2.68 -7.37
CA ALA A 138 17.11 2.24 -7.65
C ALA A 138 18.17 3.26 -7.20
N ARG A 139 17.89 4.56 -7.37
CA ARG A 139 18.74 5.65 -6.88
C ARG A 139 18.82 5.62 -5.35
N ILE A 140 17.68 5.53 -4.67
CA ILE A 140 17.61 5.49 -3.20
C ILE A 140 18.33 4.24 -2.68
N CYS A 141 18.14 3.09 -3.32
CA CYS A 141 18.87 1.87 -2.97
C CYS A 141 20.39 2.06 -3.04
N SER A 142 20.87 2.72 -4.10
CA SER A 142 22.30 3.04 -4.23
C SER A 142 22.76 3.98 -3.11
N GLU A 143 22.05 5.09 -2.89
CA GLU A 143 22.37 6.04 -1.84
C GLU A 143 22.34 5.43 -0.43
N MET A 144 21.49 4.43 -0.21
CA MET A 144 21.42 3.70 1.05
C MET A 144 22.67 2.86 1.28
N ILE A 145 23.08 2.06 0.29
CA ILE A 145 24.31 1.26 0.40
C ILE A 145 25.54 2.17 0.53
N ASP A 146 25.59 3.27 -0.23
CA ASP A 146 26.68 4.24 -0.17
C ASP A 146 26.65 5.11 1.11
N SER A 147 25.63 4.96 1.97
CA SER A 147 25.49 5.78 3.19
C SER A 147 26.41 5.36 4.33
N LEU A 148 26.93 4.12 4.31
CA LEU A 148 27.87 3.57 5.27
C LEU A 148 29.02 2.90 4.50
N SER A 149 30.25 3.09 4.96
CA SER A 149 31.39 2.33 4.45
C SER A 149 31.28 0.87 4.92
N PRO A 150 31.79 -0.14 4.18
CA PRO A 150 31.87 -1.50 4.68
C PRO A 150 32.60 -1.63 6.04
N ASP A 151 33.54 -0.72 6.32
CA ASP A 151 34.30 -0.66 7.58
C ASP A 151 33.67 0.30 8.63
N ASP A 152 32.44 0.76 8.42
CA ASP A 152 31.78 1.67 9.36
C ASP A 152 31.50 0.96 10.69
N PRO A 153 31.86 1.54 11.85
CA PRO A 153 31.60 0.93 13.16
C PRO A 153 30.13 0.60 13.43
N GLU A 154 29.18 1.28 12.76
CA GLU A 154 27.74 0.95 12.86
C GLU A 154 27.39 -0.43 12.26
N LEU A 155 28.28 -1.00 11.45
CA LEU A 155 28.16 -2.31 10.82
C LEU A 155 29.04 -3.38 11.47
N ASP A 156 29.71 -3.09 12.60
CA ASP A 156 30.57 -4.06 13.26
C ASP A 156 29.81 -5.35 13.64
N GLY A 157 30.37 -6.49 13.26
CA GLY A 157 29.74 -7.81 13.42
C GLY A 157 28.56 -8.10 12.48
N LEU A 158 28.25 -7.23 11.52
CA LEU A 158 27.15 -7.42 10.56
C LEU A 158 27.68 -7.77 9.15
N PRO A 159 26.95 -8.58 8.36
CA PRO A 159 27.38 -8.94 7.02
C PRO A 159 27.28 -7.74 6.06
N PRO A 160 28.19 -7.63 5.07
CA PRO A 160 28.07 -6.62 4.03
C PRO A 160 26.82 -6.91 3.17
N LEU A 161 26.13 -5.84 2.79
CA LEU A 161 25.02 -5.89 1.85
C LEU A 161 25.38 -5.16 0.57
N SER A 162 24.85 -5.66 -0.54
CA SER A 162 24.97 -5.05 -1.85
C SER A 162 23.63 -4.42 -2.28
N LYS A 163 23.64 -3.70 -3.41
CA LYS A 163 22.42 -3.17 -4.03
C LYS A 163 21.45 -4.27 -4.42
N ASP A 164 21.95 -5.45 -4.77
CA ASP A 164 21.11 -6.59 -5.15
C ASP A 164 20.38 -7.18 -3.95
N ASP A 165 20.86 -6.98 -2.72
CA ASP A 165 20.22 -7.48 -1.50
C ASP A 165 19.02 -6.62 -1.06
N ILE A 166 18.92 -5.37 -1.53
CA ILE A 166 17.95 -4.38 -1.06
C ILE A 166 16.95 -4.05 -2.16
N ILE A 167 15.69 -3.93 -1.78
CA ILE A 167 14.60 -3.50 -2.65
C ILE A 167 13.95 -2.26 -2.03
N VAL A 168 13.79 -1.21 -2.83
CA VAL A 168 13.14 0.04 -2.41
C VAL A 168 11.90 0.28 -3.25
N LEU A 169 10.73 0.25 -2.61
CA LEU A 169 9.44 0.48 -3.25
C LEU A 169 8.85 1.83 -2.83
N ILE A 170 8.36 2.60 -3.79
CA ILE A 170 7.68 3.88 -3.57
C ILE A 170 6.17 3.68 -3.67
N ALA A 171 5.48 3.67 -2.53
CA ALA A 171 4.02 3.64 -2.44
C ALA A 171 3.47 5.07 -2.47
N THR A 172 2.43 5.31 -3.28
CA THR A 172 1.84 6.65 -3.48
C THR A 172 0.34 6.59 -3.23
N PHE A 173 -0.14 7.43 -2.32
CA PHE A 173 -1.56 7.56 -2.00
C PHE A 173 -2.01 8.98 -2.33
N ASP A 174 -3.06 9.09 -3.13
CA ASP A 174 -3.60 10.37 -3.53
C ASP A 174 -5.12 10.31 -3.74
N TYR A 175 -5.72 11.46 -4.03
CA TYR A 175 -7.13 11.56 -4.40
C TYR A 175 -7.35 11.47 -5.92
N GLY A 176 -6.46 10.80 -6.65
CA GLY A 176 -6.58 10.53 -8.08
C GLY A 176 -6.15 11.68 -9.00
N LYS A 177 -5.74 12.82 -8.44
CA LYS A 177 -5.23 13.98 -9.18
C LYS A 177 -3.89 14.48 -8.65
N LYS A 178 -2.96 13.57 -8.35
CA LYS A 178 -1.65 13.89 -7.77
C LYS A 178 -1.84 14.77 -6.52
N ALA A 179 -1.15 15.91 -6.42
CA ALA A 179 -1.23 16.81 -5.28
C ALA A 179 -2.48 17.72 -5.27
N GLU A 180 -3.26 17.73 -6.35
CA GLU A 180 -4.43 18.61 -6.48
C GLU A 180 -5.68 17.99 -5.84
N ASN A 181 -6.56 18.84 -5.33
CA ASN A 181 -7.89 18.44 -4.89
C ASN A 181 -8.76 18.12 -6.12
N PRO A 182 -9.24 16.88 -6.32
CA PRO A 182 -10.09 16.57 -7.46
C PRO A 182 -11.42 17.32 -7.42
N ILE A 183 -11.91 17.70 -6.22
CA ILE A 183 -13.20 18.38 -6.03
C ILE A 183 -13.21 19.78 -6.65
N ASP A 184 -12.05 20.42 -6.77
CA ASP A 184 -11.92 21.75 -7.40
C ASP A 184 -12.30 21.73 -8.90
N GLN A 185 -12.27 20.54 -9.51
CA GLN A 185 -12.66 20.33 -10.91
C GLN A 185 -14.11 19.86 -11.07
N VAL A 186 -14.81 19.57 -9.96
CA VAL A 186 -16.20 19.12 -10.00
C VAL A 186 -17.13 20.32 -10.13
N ARG A 187 -18.15 20.18 -10.98
CA ARG A 187 -19.22 21.17 -11.13
C ARG A 187 -20.42 20.77 -10.30
N PHE A 188 -21.00 21.74 -9.60
CA PHE A 188 -22.15 21.56 -8.73
C PHE A 188 -23.34 22.43 -9.15
N TYR A 189 -24.54 22.08 -8.71
CA TYR A 189 -25.74 22.91 -8.86
C TYR A 189 -26.55 23.00 -7.55
N THR A 190 -27.37 24.05 -7.39
CA THR A 190 -28.23 24.28 -6.21
C THR A 190 -29.72 24.08 -6.52
N LYS A 191 -30.61 24.18 -5.52
CA LYS A 191 -32.05 23.78 -5.66
C LYS A 191 -32.80 24.92 -6.28
N GLU A 192 -32.36 26.10 -5.89
CA GLU A 192 -32.70 27.40 -6.38
C GLU A 192 -32.21 27.58 -7.82
N THR A 193 -31.02 27.06 -8.17
CA THR A 193 -30.41 27.23 -9.51
C THR A 193 -29.98 25.90 -10.15
N PRO A 194 -30.92 25.04 -10.58
CA PRO A 194 -30.62 23.70 -11.07
C PRO A 194 -29.99 23.63 -12.46
N HIS A 195 -29.97 24.73 -13.21
CA HIS A 195 -29.42 24.86 -14.56
C HIS A 195 -28.12 25.68 -14.59
N LYS A 196 -27.61 26.09 -13.42
CA LYS A 196 -26.38 26.90 -13.32
C LYS A 196 -25.31 26.11 -12.59
N ALA A 197 -24.18 25.89 -13.25
CA ALA A 197 -23.04 25.27 -12.62
C ALA A 197 -22.30 26.24 -11.69
N LYS A 198 -21.82 25.74 -10.56
CA LYS A 198 -20.92 26.43 -9.64
C LYS A 198 -19.74 25.52 -9.27
N ARG A 199 -18.69 26.11 -8.71
CA ARG A 199 -17.66 25.38 -7.96
C ARG A 199 -17.92 25.52 -6.48
N VAL A 200 -17.49 24.53 -5.71
CA VAL A 200 -17.48 24.59 -4.25
C VAL A 200 -16.03 24.56 -3.82
N ARG A 201 -15.62 25.52 -3.00
CA ARG A 201 -14.26 25.59 -2.47
C ARG A 201 -14.14 24.77 -1.19
N LYS A 202 -12.95 24.24 -0.91
CA LYS A 202 -12.68 23.42 0.30
C LYS A 202 -13.10 24.11 1.61
N ASP A 203 -12.84 25.42 1.73
CA ASP A 203 -13.19 26.24 2.90
C ASP A 203 -14.71 26.34 3.17
N GLN A 204 -15.52 26.13 2.13
CA GLN A 204 -16.99 26.14 2.23
C GLN A 204 -17.56 24.80 2.70
N VAL A 205 -16.75 23.74 2.73
CA VAL A 205 -17.22 22.38 3.04
C VAL A 205 -16.93 22.02 4.48
N SER A 206 -15.65 21.94 4.87
CA SER A 206 -15.24 21.61 6.23
C SER A 206 -13.76 21.89 6.46
N GLN A 207 -13.43 22.37 7.67
CA GLN A 207 -12.04 22.54 8.13
C GLN A 207 -11.36 21.21 8.49
N MET A 208 -12.12 20.11 8.59
CA MET A 208 -11.60 18.76 8.86
C MET A 208 -11.15 18.03 7.59
N LEU A 209 -11.23 18.67 6.42
CA LEU A 209 -10.76 18.09 5.17
C LEU A 209 -9.22 18.07 5.11
N PRO A 210 -8.63 17.12 4.34
CA PRO A 210 -7.19 17.03 4.22
C PRO A 210 -6.52 18.36 3.78
N PRO A 211 -5.40 18.75 4.40
CA PRO A 211 -4.59 19.87 3.92
C PRO A 211 -3.83 19.51 2.65
N THR A 212 -3.47 18.23 2.49
CA THR A 212 -2.74 17.67 1.34
C THR A 212 -3.53 16.51 0.73
N PHE A 213 -3.39 16.33 -0.59
CA PHE A 213 -4.10 15.30 -1.36
C PHE A 213 -3.19 14.21 -1.91
N ARG A 214 -1.91 14.24 -1.53
CA ARG A 214 -0.90 13.25 -1.91
C ARG A 214 0.06 13.03 -0.75
N GLU A 215 0.40 11.77 -0.55
CA GLU A 215 1.46 11.30 0.34
C GLU A 215 2.23 10.16 -0.34
N GLN A 216 3.50 9.98 0.03
CA GLN A 216 4.32 8.90 -0.48
C GLN A 216 5.10 8.24 0.65
N GLN A 217 5.18 6.90 0.60
CA GLN A 217 5.94 6.09 1.51
C GLN A 217 7.08 5.41 0.76
N ILE A 218 8.27 5.45 1.34
CA ILE A 218 9.45 4.69 0.91
C ILE A 218 9.48 3.44 1.77
N ARG A 219 9.43 2.26 1.15
CA ARG A 219 9.46 0.97 1.83
C ARG A 219 10.70 0.21 1.42
N VAL A 220 11.43 -0.29 2.40
CA VAL A 220 12.66 -1.04 2.20
C VAL A 220 12.42 -2.49 2.54
N PHE A 221 12.90 -3.37 1.66
CA PHE A 221 12.89 -4.81 1.84
C PHE A 221 14.31 -5.37 1.64
N CYS A 222 14.57 -6.52 2.24
CA CYS A 222 15.81 -7.28 2.08
C CYS A 222 15.49 -8.65 1.49
N ARG A 223 16.29 -9.08 0.51
CA ARG A 223 16.16 -10.42 -0.11
C ARG A 223 16.61 -11.53 0.84
N LYS A 224 17.60 -11.23 1.68
CA LYS A 224 18.10 -12.11 2.74
C LYS A 224 17.14 -12.08 3.93
N ASP A 225 16.93 -13.24 4.56
CA ASP A 225 15.98 -13.40 5.67
C ASP A 225 16.66 -13.70 7.02
N ASP A 226 17.98 -13.82 7.04
CA ASP A 226 18.75 -13.98 8.28
C ASP A 226 18.79 -12.68 9.09
N LYS A 227 18.75 -12.81 10.42
CA LYS A 227 18.68 -11.68 11.35
C LYS A 227 19.85 -10.69 11.17
N PRO A 228 21.13 -11.11 11.02
CA PRO A 228 22.24 -10.20 10.79
C PRO A 228 22.07 -9.33 9.54
N SER A 229 21.64 -9.92 8.42
CA SER A 229 21.37 -9.15 7.19
C SER A 229 20.23 -8.15 7.35
N LEU A 230 19.18 -8.50 8.09
CA LEU A 230 18.08 -7.57 8.37
C LEU A 230 18.52 -6.40 9.27
N ASP A 231 19.39 -6.67 10.24
CA ASP A 231 19.96 -5.65 11.10
C ASP A 231 20.89 -4.71 10.32
N ALA A 232 21.71 -5.26 9.43
CA ALA A 232 22.52 -4.48 8.50
C ALA A 232 21.65 -3.57 7.62
N ALA A 233 20.61 -4.13 6.99
CA ALA A 233 19.69 -3.38 6.15
C ALA A 233 18.99 -2.24 6.90
N TRP A 234 18.60 -2.48 8.16
CA TRP A 234 18.02 -1.45 9.02
C TRP A 234 19.01 -0.32 9.34
N LYS A 235 20.29 -0.64 9.55
CA LYS A 235 21.36 0.36 9.77
C LYS A 235 21.56 1.25 8.54
N TYR A 236 21.75 0.66 7.35
CA TYR A 236 21.83 1.42 6.09
C TYR A 236 20.59 2.33 5.91
N PHE A 237 19.39 1.79 6.16
CA PHE A 237 18.15 2.55 6.00
C PHE A 237 18.03 3.73 6.98
N THR A 238 18.31 3.51 8.26
CA THR A 238 18.21 4.56 9.29
C THR A 238 19.29 5.64 9.12
N LYS A 239 20.51 5.25 8.72
CA LYS A 239 21.57 6.19 8.37
C LYS A 239 21.18 7.07 7.19
N TRP A 240 20.70 6.46 6.11
CA TRP A 240 20.22 7.19 4.93
C TRP A 240 19.07 8.14 5.29
N CYS A 241 18.08 7.68 6.05
CA CYS A 241 16.97 8.52 6.53
C CYS A 241 17.46 9.74 7.31
N SER A 242 18.45 9.55 8.19
CA SER A 242 19.03 10.63 8.99
C SER A 242 19.75 11.67 8.13
N LYS A 243 20.53 11.23 7.13
CA LYS A 243 21.21 12.12 6.18
C LYS A 243 20.22 12.91 5.31
N GLN A 244 19.14 12.27 4.87
CA GLN A 244 18.08 12.90 4.07
C GLN A 244 17.07 13.68 4.91
N LYS A 245 17.23 13.70 6.23
CA LYS A 245 16.32 14.32 7.21
C LYS A 245 14.88 13.82 7.09
N CYS A 246 14.67 12.57 6.68
CA CYS A 246 13.36 11.96 6.52
C CYS A 246 12.56 11.95 7.83
N VAL A 247 11.25 11.69 7.72
CA VAL A 247 10.45 11.35 8.90
C VAL A 247 11.03 10.10 9.56
N THR A 248 10.99 10.02 10.89
CA THR A 248 11.54 8.88 11.63
C THR A 248 11.03 7.56 11.04
N PRO A 249 11.94 6.66 10.61
CA PRO A 249 11.55 5.41 10.00
C PRO A 249 10.87 4.50 11.03
N THR A 250 9.94 3.69 10.55
CA THR A 250 9.23 2.68 11.36
C THR A 250 9.67 1.29 10.93
N GLY A 251 10.03 0.45 11.90
CA GLY A 251 10.49 -0.92 11.68
C GLY A 251 9.35 -1.91 11.42
N SER A 252 9.71 -3.18 11.25
CA SER A 252 8.82 -4.29 10.90
C SER A 252 7.71 -4.63 11.92
N GLY A 253 7.64 -3.97 13.08
CA GLY A 253 6.60 -4.17 14.10
C GLY A 253 5.89 -2.92 14.63
N ALA A 254 6.18 -1.72 14.11
CA ALA A 254 5.71 -0.47 14.74
C ALA A 254 4.34 0.04 14.24
N LEU A 255 3.77 -0.54 13.18
CA LEU A 255 2.53 -0.05 12.54
C LEU A 255 1.57 -1.17 12.09
N ASP A 256 1.84 -2.42 12.46
CA ASP A 256 1.06 -3.61 12.04
C ASP A 256 -0.03 -4.02 13.05
N ASP A 257 -0.46 -3.12 13.94
CA ASP A 257 -1.67 -3.34 14.75
C ASP A 257 -2.93 -3.15 13.88
N THR A 258 -3.16 -4.11 12.99
CA THR A 258 -4.52 -4.52 12.65
C THR A 258 -4.99 -5.49 13.73
N PRO A 259 -6.12 -5.25 14.42
CA PRO A 259 -6.60 -6.12 15.48
C PRO A 259 -7.20 -7.38 14.85
N ASN A 260 -6.38 -8.41 14.63
CA ASN A 260 -6.89 -9.75 14.41
C ASN A 260 -5.83 -10.82 14.70
N SER A 261 -5.55 -11.02 15.99
CA SER A 261 -5.12 -12.32 16.49
C SER A 261 -5.67 -12.48 17.90
N ALA A 262 -6.53 -13.47 18.08
CA ALA A 262 -7.02 -13.89 19.39
C ALA A 262 -5.83 -14.14 20.32
N GLY A 263 -5.68 -13.28 21.32
CA GLY A 263 -4.66 -13.39 22.35
C GLY A 263 -5.07 -14.45 23.36
N ASP A 264 -4.34 -15.56 23.36
CA ASP A 264 -4.27 -16.45 24.51
C ASP A 264 -3.61 -15.65 25.65
N THR A 265 -4.42 -15.22 26.62
CA THR A 265 -3.97 -14.36 27.72
C THR A 265 -3.89 -15.21 28.97
N THR A 266 -2.68 -15.65 29.31
CA THR A 266 -2.37 -16.10 30.68
C THR A 266 -2.43 -14.90 31.60
N LEU A 267 -3.46 -14.88 32.46
CA LEU A 267 -3.70 -13.86 33.48
C LEU A 267 -2.63 -13.95 34.59
N THR A 268 -1.85 -12.89 34.77
CA THR A 268 -1.10 -12.64 36.00
C THR A 268 -1.83 -11.56 36.78
N THR A 269 -2.41 -11.95 37.92
CA THR A 269 -3.16 -11.10 38.84
C THR A 269 -2.29 -10.05 39.52
N SER A 270 -2.77 -8.82 39.59
CA SER A 270 -2.28 -7.74 40.47
C SER A 270 -3.47 -7.17 41.27
N PRO A 271 -3.30 -6.81 42.57
CA PRO A 271 -4.43 -6.64 43.49
C PRO A 271 -5.11 -5.27 43.34
N TYR A 272 -6.45 -5.31 43.37
CA TYR A 272 -7.33 -4.15 43.32
C TYR A 272 -7.56 -3.57 44.73
N ILE A 273 -7.33 -2.26 44.91
CA ILE A 273 -7.68 -1.51 46.12
C ILE A 273 -9.08 -0.91 45.93
N ALA A 274 -10.01 -1.24 46.83
CA ALA A 274 -11.40 -0.79 46.77
C ALA A 274 -11.58 0.64 47.35
N PRO A 275 -12.45 1.49 46.74
CA PRO A 275 -12.84 2.75 47.34
C PRO A 275 -14.06 2.61 48.28
N VAL A 276 -14.08 3.47 49.30
CA VAL A 276 -15.09 3.59 50.36
C VAL A 276 -16.39 4.20 49.83
N ASN A 277 -17.53 3.61 50.19
CA ASN A 277 -18.88 4.13 49.91
C ASN A 277 -19.47 4.81 51.16
N PRO A 278 -20.16 5.96 51.05
CA PRO A 278 -21.01 6.47 52.11
C PRO A 278 -22.44 5.88 52.04
N GLU A 279 -23.01 5.66 53.22
CA GLU A 279 -24.31 5.02 53.48
C GLU A 279 -25.51 5.84 52.99
N THR A 280 -26.60 5.16 52.61
CA THR A 280 -27.98 5.59 52.95
C THR A 280 -29.02 4.46 52.77
N SER A 281 -29.55 4.02 53.92
CA SER A 281 -30.92 3.56 54.25
C SER A 281 -31.82 2.83 53.21
N ARG A 282 -31.97 1.51 53.45
CA ARG A 282 -33.18 0.65 53.52
C ARG A 282 -34.53 1.13 52.92
N THR A 283 -35.15 0.29 52.07
CA THR A 283 -36.28 -0.63 52.42
C THR A 283 -36.72 -1.50 51.21
N PRO A 284 -37.34 -2.70 51.41
CA PRO A 284 -37.47 -3.72 50.37
C PRO A 284 -38.92 -4.02 49.92
N VAL A 285 -39.14 -4.41 48.65
CA VAL A 285 -40.37 -5.12 48.22
C VAL A 285 -40.08 -6.18 47.15
N ASN A 286 -40.19 -7.44 47.61
CA ASN A 286 -40.73 -8.67 47.02
C ASN A 286 -40.91 -8.89 45.49
N SER A 287 -40.27 -9.98 45.02
CA SER A 287 -40.87 -11.25 44.52
C SER A 287 -41.00 -11.54 43.01
N ARG A 288 -40.76 -12.84 42.72
CA ARG A 288 -41.03 -13.69 41.51
C ARG A 288 -40.01 -13.57 40.36
N VAL A 289 -39.11 -14.54 40.14
CA VAL A 289 -39.24 -15.97 39.72
C VAL A 289 -39.79 -16.16 38.29
N VAL A 290 -39.01 -16.91 37.50
CA VAL A 290 -39.27 -17.76 36.30
C VAL A 290 -38.25 -17.40 35.19
N ARG A 291 -37.10 -18.09 35.14
CA ARG A 291 -36.76 -19.32 34.38
C ARG A 291 -36.68 -19.14 32.84
N ASN A 292 -35.45 -19.31 32.37
CA ASN A 292 -34.94 -19.92 31.13
C ASN A 292 -35.95 -20.33 30.05
N LEU A 293 -35.59 -20.09 28.78
CA LEU A 293 -35.57 -21.06 27.68
C LEU A 293 -34.81 -20.45 26.48
N PHE A 294 -33.81 -21.20 25.99
CA PHE A 294 -33.06 -21.16 24.72
C PHE A 294 -32.50 -19.83 24.18
#